data_AF-W2PP35-F1
#
_entry.id   AF-W2PP35-F1
#
_cell.length_a   1.000
_cell.length_b   1.000
_cell.length_c   1.000
_cell.angle_alpha   90.00
_cell.angle_beta   90.00
_cell.angle_gamma   90.00
#
_symmetry.space_group_name_H-M   'P 1'
#
loop_
_entity.id
_entity.type
_entity.pdbx_description
1 polymer ?
#
loop_
_entity_poly.entity_id
_entity_poly.type
_entity_poly.pdbx_seq_one_letter_code
_entity_poly.pdbx_strand_id
1 'polypeptide(L)'
;MRSPTPAAEKNSKKAKRDAESSSDDSSSDSSDSDSDSDSDSDSSEDEEAQKKEAARREQAAKAALEWQPKKIEKVATNAKAAGTPFQRVDGEYWSQKIVDDTLRDNSYEGTFGADGVGVKANNKLLKTRGKDFTKGKNKLKRSTYMCGAISMASNSFKFED
;
A
#
# COMPACT_ATOMS: atom_id res chain seq x y z
N MET A 1 15.54 -3.21 -49.35
CA MET A 1 15.40 -1.79 -49.69
C MET A 1 14.93 -1.04 -48.46
N ARG A 2 15.84 -0.34 -47.77
CA ARG A 2 15.60 0.32 -46.47
C ARG A 2 15.71 1.82 -46.72
N SER A 3 14.60 2.55 -46.61
CA SER A 3 14.53 4.00 -46.84
C SER A 3 14.93 4.79 -45.57
N PRO A 4 15.61 5.95 -45.71
CA PRO A 4 16.23 6.67 -44.59
C PRO A 4 15.30 7.67 -43.89
N THR A 5 15.58 7.93 -42.61
CA THR A 5 15.00 8.96 -41.74
C THR A 5 15.49 10.37 -42.06
N PRO A 6 14.67 11.44 -41.91
CA PRO A 6 15.18 12.80 -41.75
C PRO A 6 15.32 13.19 -40.26
N ALA A 7 16.44 13.84 -39.95
CA ALA A 7 16.84 14.30 -38.63
C ALA A 7 16.46 15.78 -38.38
N ALA A 8 16.09 16.06 -37.13
CA ALA A 8 16.34 17.24 -36.29
C ALA A 8 16.07 18.67 -36.81
N GLU A 9 15.20 19.39 -36.09
CA GLU A 9 15.31 20.85 -35.93
C GLU A 9 15.19 21.22 -34.44
N LYS A 10 16.30 21.72 -33.88
CA LYS A 10 16.42 22.26 -32.51
C LYS A 10 16.21 23.77 -32.60
N ASN A 11 15.16 24.29 -31.98
CA ASN A 11 15.02 25.73 -31.82
C ASN A 11 15.53 26.18 -30.44
N SER A 12 16.47 27.11 -30.46
CA SER A 12 17.17 27.65 -29.30
C SER A 12 16.78 29.10 -29.05
N LYS A 13 16.78 29.48 -27.76
CA LYS A 13 17.01 30.84 -27.22
C LYS A 13 15.82 31.82 -27.26
N LYS A 14 15.34 32.25 -26.08
CA LYS A 14 15.74 33.52 -25.43
C LYS A 14 15.01 33.70 -24.09
N ALA A 15 15.80 34.06 -23.08
CA ALA A 15 15.38 34.42 -21.74
C ALA A 15 14.61 35.76 -21.70
N LYS A 16 13.67 35.88 -20.77
CA LYS A 16 13.37 37.15 -20.10
C LYS A 16 13.12 36.89 -18.62
N ARG A 17 13.93 37.54 -17.80
CA ARG A 17 13.80 37.67 -16.35
C ARG A 17 12.83 38.82 -16.09
N ASP A 18 12.04 38.73 -15.03
CA ASP A 18 11.64 39.87 -14.21
C ASP A 18 11.52 39.35 -12.76
N ALA A 19 12.20 40.03 -11.84
CA ALA A 19 12.04 39.95 -10.39
C ALA A 19 10.68 40.61 -10.02
N GLU A 20 10.03 40.45 -8.88
CA GLU A 20 10.45 40.44 -7.48
C GLU A 20 9.19 40.16 -6.60
N SER A 21 9.34 39.51 -5.44
CA SER A 21 8.87 40.03 -4.14
C SER A 21 9.25 39.06 -3.01
N SER A 22 9.95 39.59 -2.03
CA SER A 22 10.48 39.00 -0.80
C SER A 22 9.44 38.82 0.30
N SER A 23 9.59 37.78 1.14
CA SER A 23 9.28 37.84 2.58
C SER A 23 10.01 36.72 3.33
N ASP A 24 10.78 37.15 4.32
CA ASP A 24 11.61 36.41 5.29
C ASP A 24 10.76 35.97 6.49
N ASP A 25 11.04 34.80 7.09
CA ASP A 25 10.95 34.59 8.55
C ASP A 25 11.71 33.31 8.95
N SER A 26 12.39 33.37 10.09
CA SER A 26 13.48 32.50 10.52
C SER A 26 13.23 32.05 11.97
N SER A 27 13.52 30.79 12.33
CA SER A 27 14.07 30.41 13.67
C SER A 27 14.23 28.90 13.88
N SER A 28 15.35 28.55 14.53
CA SER A 28 15.83 27.25 15.01
C SER A 28 15.56 27.07 16.51
N ASP A 29 15.52 25.83 17.03
CA ASP A 29 16.23 25.46 18.29
C ASP A 29 16.28 23.92 18.49
N SER A 30 17.38 23.44 19.10
CA SER A 30 17.70 22.04 19.43
C SER A 30 17.87 21.89 20.94
N SER A 31 17.54 20.74 21.55
CA SER A 31 18.22 20.29 22.79
C SER A 31 17.97 18.81 23.14
N ASP A 32 19.08 18.10 23.38
CA ASP A 32 19.25 16.79 24.00
C ASP A 32 19.06 16.84 25.53
N SER A 33 18.69 15.71 26.16
CA SER A 33 19.09 15.39 27.55
C SER A 33 18.89 13.91 27.87
N ASP A 34 20.00 13.18 28.07
CA ASP A 34 20.10 11.87 28.71
C ASP A 34 19.95 11.98 30.25
N SER A 35 19.51 10.91 30.90
CA SER A 35 19.77 10.66 32.33
C SER A 35 19.56 9.19 32.68
N ASP A 36 20.67 8.44 32.81
CA ASP A 36 20.78 7.14 33.45
C ASP A 36 20.72 7.26 34.98
N SER A 37 20.15 6.26 35.66
CA SER A 37 20.48 5.96 37.06
C SER A 37 20.10 4.52 37.40
N ASP A 38 21.11 3.65 37.37
CA ASP A 38 21.14 2.35 38.04
C ASP A 38 21.21 2.52 39.56
N SER A 39 20.65 1.57 40.33
CA SER A 39 21.27 1.10 41.58
C SER A 39 20.61 -0.17 42.11
N ASP A 40 21.46 -1.19 42.22
CA ASP A 40 21.39 -2.54 42.79
C ASP A 40 20.79 -2.65 44.21
N SER A 41 20.06 -3.73 44.54
CA SER A 41 20.51 -5.00 45.22
C SER A 41 21.25 -4.74 46.55
N ASP A 42 20.98 -5.35 47.71
CA ASP A 42 20.92 -6.80 48.04
C ASP A 42 20.51 -6.89 49.54
N SER A 43 19.40 -7.52 49.92
CA SER A 43 19.28 -8.89 50.48
C SER A 43 20.41 -9.36 51.43
N SER A 44 20.06 -9.61 52.71
CA SER A 44 20.88 -10.37 53.64
C SER A 44 20.09 -11.59 54.12
N GLU A 45 20.62 -12.77 53.83
CA GLU A 45 19.90 -14.04 53.80
C GLU A 45 19.89 -14.80 55.13
N ASP A 46 18.71 -15.37 55.39
CA ASP A 46 18.35 -16.39 56.35
C ASP A 46 18.70 -17.79 55.77
N GLU A 47 19.40 -18.64 56.53
CA GLU A 47 19.87 -19.97 56.07
C GLU A 47 18.72 -20.91 55.61
N GLU A 48 17.49 -20.71 56.09
CA GLU A 48 16.32 -21.47 55.63
C GLU A 48 15.86 -21.02 54.24
N ALA A 49 16.03 -19.73 53.93
CA ALA A 49 15.79 -19.18 52.60
C ALA A 49 16.77 -19.77 51.58
N GLN A 50 18.06 -19.90 51.93
CA GLN A 50 19.08 -20.47 51.05
C GLN A 50 18.81 -21.94 50.68
N LYS A 51 18.31 -22.76 51.63
CA LYS A 51 17.94 -24.16 51.35
C LYS A 51 16.69 -24.30 50.47
N LYS A 52 15.66 -23.47 50.70
CA LYS A 52 14.48 -23.43 49.83
C LYS A 52 14.83 -22.91 48.43
N GLU A 53 15.75 -21.97 48.35
CA GLU A 53 16.24 -21.42 47.08
C GLU A 53 17.07 -22.43 46.30
N ALA A 54 17.94 -23.20 46.96
CA ALA A 54 18.68 -24.30 46.34
C ALA A 54 17.73 -25.38 45.77
N ALA A 55 16.72 -25.81 46.55
CA ALA A 55 15.72 -26.78 46.09
C ALA A 55 14.90 -26.25 44.90
N ARG A 56 14.53 -24.96 44.92
CA ARG A 56 13.85 -24.29 43.81
C ARG A 56 14.74 -24.22 42.57
N ARG A 57 16.04 -23.99 42.73
CA ARG A 57 17.03 -23.92 41.64
C ARG A 57 17.24 -25.28 40.99
N GLU A 58 17.27 -26.36 41.77
CA GLU A 58 17.34 -27.73 41.25
C GLU A 58 16.06 -28.14 40.50
N GLN A 59 14.90 -27.77 41.02
CA GLN A 59 13.62 -28.00 40.35
C GLN A 59 13.50 -27.20 39.05
N ALA A 60 13.95 -25.94 39.06
CA ALA A 60 14.01 -25.10 37.86
C ALA A 60 15.01 -25.65 36.83
N ALA A 61 16.16 -26.18 37.27
CA ALA A 61 17.15 -26.81 36.38
C ALA A 61 16.60 -28.09 35.72
N LYS A 62 15.86 -28.92 36.48
CA LYS A 62 15.17 -30.10 35.94
C LYS A 62 14.07 -29.71 34.95
N ALA A 63 13.24 -28.72 35.29
CA ALA A 63 12.19 -28.21 34.41
C ALA A 63 12.77 -27.59 33.12
N ALA A 64 13.92 -26.93 33.19
CA ALA A 64 14.60 -26.38 32.03
C ALA A 64 15.20 -27.48 31.12
N LEU A 65 15.71 -28.58 31.70
CA LEU A 65 16.17 -29.74 30.93
C LEU A 65 15.02 -30.47 30.23
N GLU A 66 13.85 -30.53 30.87
CA GLU A 66 12.65 -31.17 30.35
C GLU A 66 11.90 -30.30 29.33
N TRP A 67 12.16 -28.99 29.32
CA TRP A 67 11.53 -28.08 28.36
C TRP A 67 12.13 -28.25 26.96
N GLN A 68 11.45 -29.06 26.15
CA GLN A 68 11.73 -29.17 24.73
C GLN A 68 10.81 -28.21 23.96
N PRO A 69 11.37 -27.31 23.11
CA PRO A 69 10.54 -26.46 22.28
C PRO A 69 9.74 -27.35 21.32
N LYS A 70 8.40 -27.26 21.40
CA LYS A 70 7.52 -27.95 20.45
C LYS A 70 7.89 -27.49 19.05
N LYS A 71 8.40 -28.42 18.24
CA LYS A 71 8.74 -28.18 16.84
C LYS A 71 7.43 -27.90 16.10
N ILE A 72 7.17 -26.61 15.87
CA ILE A 72 6.06 -26.19 15.01
C ILE A 72 6.35 -26.75 13.63
N GLU A 73 5.49 -27.63 13.15
CA GLU A 73 5.60 -28.17 11.81
C GLU A 73 5.55 -27.00 10.83
N LYS A 74 6.61 -26.87 10.04
CA LYS A 74 6.69 -25.86 9.00
C LYS A 74 5.62 -26.25 7.99
N VAL A 75 4.49 -25.54 8.00
CA VAL A 75 3.47 -25.64 6.96
C VAL A 75 4.21 -25.53 5.63
N ALA A 76 4.10 -26.54 4.78
CA ALA A 76 4.80 -26.61 3.51
C ALA A 76 4.38 -25.40 2.66
N THR A 77 5.15 -24.33 2.72
CA THR A 77 4.99 -23.20 1.81
C THR A 77 5.59 -23.62 0.49
N ASN A 78 4.77 -23.74 -0.54
CA ASN A 78 5.25 -23.92 -1.89
C ASN A 78 6.32 -22.86 -2.15
N ALA A 79 7.54 -23.28 -2.47
CA ALA A 79 8.67 -22.38 -2.68
C ALA A 79 8.30 -21.41 -3.81
N LYS A 80 8.06 -20.14 -3.48
CA LYS A 80 7.75 -19.11 -4.47
C LYS A 80 8.97 -18.96 -5.38
N ALA A 81 8.73 -18.81 -6.69
CA ALA A 81 9.80 -18.57 -7.65
C ALA A 81 10.62 -17.33 -7.24
N ALA A 82 11.94 -17.41 -7.37
CA ALA A 82 12.83 -16.32 -7.03
C ALA A 82 12.45 -15.05 -7.82
N GLY A 83 12.37 -13.91 -7.12
CA GLY A 83 11.99 -12.62 -7.71
C GLY A 83 10.49 -12.28 -7.65
N THR A 84 9.65 -13.15 -7.07
CA THR A 84 8.22 -12.83 -6.90
C THR A 84 8.03 -11.94 -5.66
N PRO A 85 7.43 -10.74 -5.79
CA PRO A 85 7.17 -9.87 -4.65
C PRO A 85 6.14 -10.51 -3.70
N PHE A 86 6.19 -10.14 -2.41
CA PHE A 86 5.19 -10.59 -1.45
C PHE A 86 3.80 -10.06 -1.84
N GLN A 87 2.85 -10.97 -1.96
CA GLN A 87 1.44 -10.69 -2.21
C GLN A 87 0.62 -11.23 -1.05
N ARG A 88 -0.30 -10.41 -0.54
CA ARG A 88 -1.25 -10.79 0.53
C ARG A 88 -2.42 -11.61 0.01
N VAL A 89 -2.75 -11.42 -1.27
CA VAL A 89 -3.91 -12.01 -1.93
C VAL A 89 -3.39 -12.94 -3.02
N ASP A 90 -3.80 -14.20 -2.99
CA ASP A 90 -3.46 -15.18 -4.01
C ASP A 90 -4.35 -14.99 -5.24
N GLY A 91 -3.84 -14.30 -6.27
CA GLY A 91 -4.57 -13.98 -7.49
C GLY A 91 -5.13 -15.22 -8.19
N GLU A 92 -4.34 -16.29 -8.34
CA GLU A 92 -4.77 -17.56 -8.93
C GLU A 92 -5.95 -18.20 -8.18
N TYR A 93 -5.91 -18.20 -6.85
CA TYR A 93 -6.97 -18.81 -6.05
C TYR A 93 -8.27 -18.02 -6.16
N TRP A 94 -8.21 -16.70 -6.02
CA TRP A 94 -9.41 -15.85 -6.07
C TRP A 94 -9.97 -15.72 -7.47
N SER A 95 -9.13 -15.72 -8.50
CA SER A 95 -9.59 -15.69 -9.90
C SER A 95 -10.40 -16.92 -10.27
N GLN A 96 -10.10 -18.11 -9.75
CA GLN A 96 -10.89 -19.33 -9.97
C GLN A 96 -12.24 -19.30 -9.25
N LYS A 97 -12.34 -18.55 -8.14
CA LYS A 97 -13.57 -18.44 -7.36
C LYS A 97 -14.62 -17.51 -7.98
N ILE A 98 -14.22 -16.70 -8.98
CA ILE A 98 -15.14 -15.81 -9.70
C ILE A 98 -16.12 -16.67 -10.51
N VAL A 99 -17.40 -16.58 -10.16
CA VAL A 99 -18.49 -17.39 -10.72
C VAL A 99 -18.80 -16.99 -12.17
N ASP A 100 -18.83 -15.70 -12.47
CA ASP A 100 -19.16 -15.18 -13.79
C ASP A 100 -17.93 -14.55 -14.47
N ASP A 101 -17.71 -14.92 -15.74
CA ASP A 101 -16.64 -14.37 -16.57
C ASP A 101 -16.77 -12.86 -16.78
N THR A 102 -17.99 -12.30 -16.76
CA THR A 102 -18.19 -10.86 -16.92
C THR A 102 -17.59 -10.04 -15.77
N LEU A 103 -17.54 -10.62 -14.57
CA LEU A 103 -16.97 -9.99 -13.37
C LEU A 103 -15.43 -9.98 -13.37
N ARG A 104 -14.78 -10.66 -14.32
CA ARG A 104 -13.32 -10.62 -14.46
C ARG A 104 -12.83 -9.28 -15.01
N ASP A 105 -13.64 -8.62 -15.83
CA ASP A 105 -13.31 -7.30 -16.35
C ASP A 105 -13.89 -6.18 -15.49
N ASN A 106 -13.00 -5.35 -14.93
CA ASN A 106 -13.37 -4.18 -14.15
C ASN A 106 -13.40 -2.88 -14.99
N SER A 107 -13.26 -2.99 -16.31
CA SER A 107 -13.36 -1.84 -17.19
C SER A 107 -14.77 -1.25 -17.20
N TYR A 108 -14.87 0.06 -17.47
CA TYR A 108 -16.17 0.70 -17.65
C TYR A 108 -16.93 0.13 -18.86
N GLU A 109 -16.20 -0.22 -19.93
CA GLU A 109 -16.82 -0.70 -21.17
C GLU A 109 -17.45 -2.08 -20.98
N GLY A 110 -16.76 -2.98 -20.26
CA GLY A 110 -17.29 -4.30 -19.93
C GLY A 110 -18.50 -4.25 -18.99
N THR A 111 -18.54 -3.27 -18.09
CA THR A 111 -19.61 -3.17 -17.07
C THR A 111 -20.79 -2.31 -17.49
N PHE A 112 -20.56 -1.16 -18.11
CA PHE A 112 -21.59 -0.15 -18.40
C PHE A 112 -21.80 0.09 -19.92
N GLY A 113 -21.00 -0.55 -20.77
CA GLY A 113 -21.09 -0.45 -22.23
C GLY A 113 -20.23 0.66 -22.85
N ALA A 114 -20.29 0.76 -24.17
CA ALA A 114 -19.47 1.66 -24.98
C ALA A 114 -20.11 3.04 -25.28
N ASP A 115 -21.34 3.27 -24.82
CA ASP A 115 -22.12 4.45 -25.17
C ASP A 115 -22.56 5.30 -23.97
N GLY A 116 -22.95 6.53 -24.26
CA GLY A 116 -23.55 7.45 -23.28
C GLY A 116 -22.55 8.41 -22.64
N VAL A 117 -23.04 9.11 -21.61
CA VAL A 117 -22.25 10.15 -20.91
C VAL A 117 -21.10 9.57 -20.08
N GLY A 118 -21.27 8.35 -19.55
CA GLY A 118 -20.29 7.73 -18.66
C GLY A 118 -19.00 7.31 -19.38
N VAL A 119 -19.08 6.80 -20.62
CA VAL A 119 -17.88 6.51 -21.44
C VAL A 119 -17.08 7.77 -21.72
N LYS A 120 -17.76 8.86 -22.09
CA LYS A 120 -17.11 10.17 -22.32
C LYS A 120 -16.40 10.67 -21.06
N ALA A 121 -17.01 10.45 -19.89
CA ALA A 121 -16.41 10.80 -18.62
C ALA A 121 -15.21 9.90 -18.32
N ASN A 122 -15.32 8.58 -18.50
CA ASN A 122 -14.24 7.62 -18.31
C ASN A 122 -13.02 8.00 -19.16
N ASN A 123 -13.19 8.15 -20.48
CA ASN A 123 -12.10 8.48 -21.42
C ASN A 123 -11.32 9.76 -21.06
N LYS A 124 -11.96 10.69 -20.36
CA LYS A 124 -11.32 11.94 -19.93
C LYS A 124 -10.74 11.87 -18.53
N LEU A 125 -11.49 11.32 -17.58
CA LEU A 125 -11.14 11.33 -16.17
C LEU A 125 -10.18 10.19 -15.79
N LEU A 126 -10.16 9.09 -16.55
CA LEU A 126 -9.22 7.99 -16.37
C LEU A 126 -7.76 8.46 -16.44
N LYS A 127 -7.49 9.48 -17.27
CA LYS A 127 -6.15 10.06 -17.46
C LYS A 127 -5.70 10.92 -16.26
N THR A 128 -6.63 11.35 -15.41
CA THR A 128 -6.34 12.23 -14.27
C THR A 128 -6.33 11.47 -12.96
N ARG A 129 -5.46 11.88 -12.03
CA ARG A 129 -5.32 11.27 -10.70
C ARG A 129 -5.21 12.36 -9.62
N GLY A 130 -5.51 12.02 -8.38
CA GLY A 130 -5.35 12.91 -7.22
C GLY A 130 -6.11 14.24 -7.33
N LYS A 131 -5.47 15.35 -6.96
CA LYS A 131 -6.09 16.69 -6.93
C LYS A 131 -6.61 17.15 -8.29
N ASP A 132 -5.95 16.75 -9.36
CA ASP A 132 -6.33 17.14 -10.72
C ASP A 132 -7.56 16.40 -11.22
N PHE A 133 -7.83 15.21 -10.69
CA PHE A 133 -9.12 14.54 -10.91
C PHE A 133 -10.27 15.41 -10.38
N THR A 134 -10.15 15.98 -9.19
CA THR A 134 -11.20 16.82 -8.61
C THR A 134 -11.44 18.09 -9.43
N LYS A 135 -10.36 18.75 -9.87
CA LYS A 135 -10.45 19.93 -10.76
C LYS A 135 -11.06 19.56 -12.12
N GLY A 136 -10.59 18.47 -12.72
CA GLY A 136 -11.07 17.92 -13.98
C GLY A 136 -12.55 17.58 -13.91
N LYS A 137 -12.94 16.72 -12.97
CA LYS A 137 -14.34 16.37 -12.71
C LYS A 137 -15.22 17.61 -12.52
N ASN A 138 -14.80 18.55 -11.69
CA ASN A 138 -15.58 19.77 -11.44
C ASN A 138 -15.70 20.66 -12.69
N LYS A 139 -14.66 20.74 -13.51
CA LYS A 139 -14.69 21.46 -14.79
C LYS A 139 -15.61 20.76 -15.80
N LEU A 140 -15.51 19.43 -15.93
CA LEU A 140 -16.34 18.63 -16.82
C LEU A 140 -17.81 18.57 -16.37
N LYS A 141 -18.07 18.64 -15.06
CA LYS A 141 -19.42 18.77 -14.50
C LYS A 141 -20.06 20.12 -14.84
N ARG A 142 -19.27 21.21 -14.77
CA ARG A 142 -19.76 22.58 -15.01
C ARG A 142 -19.85 22.94 -16.49
N SER A 143 -18.97 22.39 -17.32
CA SER A 143 -19.03 22.51 -18.77
C SER A 143 -20.11 21.56 -19.31
N THR A 144 -20.78 21.91 -20.40
CA THR A 144 -21.85 21.15 -21.10
C THR A 144 -21.39 19.81 -21.70
N TYR A 145 -20.45 19.11 -21.06
CA TYR A 145 -20.04 17.75 -21.39
C TYR A 145 -21.11 16.69 -21.04
N MET A 146 -22.30 17.14 -20.63
CA MET A 146 -23.46 16.33 -20.22
C MET A 146 -24.47 16.08 -21.34
N CYS A 147 -24.18 16.41 -22.60
CA CYS A 147 -25.04 16.02 -23.73
C CYS A 147 -24.76 14.56 -24.12
N GLY A 148 -25.40 13.63 -23.43
CA GLY A 148 -25.37 12.20 -23.73
C GLY A 148 -26.52 11.48 -23.03
N ALA A 149 -26.93 10.34 -23.58
CA ALA A 149 -27.94 9.50 -22.95
C ALA A 149 -27.43 9.01 -21.58
N ILE A 150 -28.30 9.07 -20.58
CA ILE A 150 -28.11 8.45 -19.27
C ILE A 150 -28.85 7.11 -19.34
N SER A 151 -28.13 6.00 -19.18
CA SER A 151 -28.78 4.69 -19.08
C SER A 151 -29.47 4.57 -17.73
N MET A 152 -30.67 3.97 -17.73
CA MET A 152 -31.38 3.56 -16.51
C MET A 152 -31.24 2.06 -16.22
N ALA A 153 -30.32 1.40 -16.93
CA ALA A 153 -30.08 -0.03 -16.79
C ALA A 153 -29.46 -0.36 -15.42
N SER A 154 -29.71 -1.58 -14.93
CA SER A 154 -29.05 -2.11 -13.73
C SER A 154 -27.94 -3.06 -14.15
N ASN A 155 -26.72 -2.82 -13.66
CA ASN A 155 -25.53 -3.65 -13.92
C ASN A 155 -25.15 -4.45 -12.66
N SER A 156 -26.16 -4.92 -11.91
CA SER A 156 -25.96 -5.70 -10.69
C SER A 156 -25.83 -7.19 -11.01
N PHE A 157 -24.96 -7.88 -10.26
CA PHE A 157 -24.85 -9.34 -10.30
C PHE A 157 -25.62 -9.94 -9.13
N LYS A 158 -26.46 -10.95 -9.40
CA LYS A 158 -27.21 -11.67 -8.38
C LYS A 158 -26.45 -12.95 -8.02
N PHE A 159 -26.07 -13.08 -6.77
CA PHE A 159 -25.47 -14.30 -6.27
C PHE A 159 -26.53 -15.39 -6.12
N GLU A 160 -26.22 -16.57 -6.64
CA GLU A 160 -26.89 -17.81 -6.27
C GLU A 160 -26.26 -18.22 -4.93
N ASP A 161 -27.01 -18.07 -3.84
CA ASP A 161 -26.58 -18.49 -2.51
C ASP A 161 -26.54 -20.02 -2.41
#